data_AF-A0A927NAV5-F1
#
_entry.id   AF-A0A927NAV5-F1
#
_cell.length_a   1.000
_cell.length_b   1.000
_cell.length_c   1.000
_cell.angle_alpha   90.00
_cell.angle_beta   90.00
_cell.angle_gamma   90.00
#
_symmetry.space_group_name_H-M   'P 1'
#
loop_
_entity.id
_entity.type
_entity.pdbx_description
1 polymer ?
#
loop_
_entity_poly.entity_id
_entity_poly.type
_entity_poly.pdbx_seq_one_letter_code
_entity_poly.pdbx_strand_id
1 'polypeptide(L)'
;MKQLTCEMCGSTDLVKQDGFFVCQTCGCKYSVEEARKMMIEGTVEVQGTVRIDYSDAVTKLYSAARNAKESLDYETAIKHYEKISEQDPNSWEALFYLSTLRVHSIKNGEIESTALIIQNSLPKILQLIKEHVQDVNKQKDAVNEIVNECINVSSGLIASSHAFYKMVTKGNGFMALTGVFGAVNALGAKGSAILEDQKRCVAIANIMCVLGNLIESMFDMNDLTYMELAFASWSLMIAYHDEFRKLYNNALFSKESVNTYKGKIDYVSKLIQEKKIYEEGEGKRRRIEAYWNEHREEKVALDTEKAELEKQISENYAKAIVDLQQKKEKVPSQQALIQVQNEISSLEKEKSSLGLFKGKEKKIIQGQIDNLTPRLNQIKVAVANEQQVFDNEIEQIRVALNNAINRVQEINNILTMDRKGE
;
A
#
# COMPACT_ATOMS: atom_id res chain seq x y z
N MET A 1 70.73 -33.96 -1.69
CA MET A 1 70.67 -33.56 -3.11
C MET A 1 69.85 -34.62 -3.84
N LYS A 2 68.88 -34.24 -4.67
CA LYS A 2 68.10 -35.21 -5.46
C LYS A 2 69.05 -35.95 -6.41
N GLN A 3 68.89 -37.26 -6.53
CA GLN A 3 69.71 -38.11 -7.39
C GLN A 3 69.31 -37.90 -8.85
N LEU A 4 70.29 -37.70 -9.74
CA LEU A 4 70.06 -37.61 -11.18
C LEU A 4 69.77 -39.01 -11.73
N THR A 5 68.70 -39.14 -12.50
CA THR A 5 68.29 -40.39 -13.15
C THR A 5 68.25 -40.16 -14.66
N CYS A 6 68.87 -41.05 -15.43
CA CYS A 6 68.86 -40.99 -16.88
C CYS A 6 67.44 -41.26 -17.40
N GLU A 7 66.89 -40.33 -18.18
CA GLU A 7 65.54 -40.44 -18.77
C GLU A 7 65.42 -41.59 -19.77
N MET A 8 66.53 -42.00 -20.40
CA MET A 8 66.50 -43.04 -21.45
C MET A 8 66.49 -44.46 -20.91
N CYS A 9 67.09 -44.71 -19.75
CA CYS A 9 67.24 -46.07 -19.20
C CYS A 9 66.94 -46.20 -17.70
N GLY A 10 66.65 -45.10 -17.01
CA GLY A 10 66.36 -45.10 -15.57
C GLY A 10 67.58 -45.32 -14.67
N SER A 11 68.80 -45.43 -15.22
CA SER A 11 70.02 -45.57 -14.43
C SER A 11 70.37 -44.27 -13.71
N THR A 12 70.84 -44.38 -12.47
CA THR A 12 71.29 -43.23 -11.66
C THR A 12 72.80 -43.03 -11.70
N ASP A 13 73.51 -43.82 -12.52
CA ASP A 13 74.96 -43.78 -12.65
C ASP A 13 75.39 -42.83 -13.79
N LEU A 14 75.40 -41.53 -13.48
CA LEU A 14 75.83 -40.46 -14.39
C LEU A 14 77.10 -39.78 -13.87
N VAL A 15 78.13 -39.74 -14.73
CA VAL A 15 79.44 -39.16 -14.40
C VAL A 15 79.70 -37.93 -15.27
N LYS A 16 80.28 -36.88 -14.69
CA LYS A 16 80.61 -35.65 -15.42
C LYS A 16 81.94 -35.80 -16.17
N GLN A 17 81.91 -35.69 -17.50
CA GLN A 17 83.08 -35.74 -18.39
C GLN A 17 82.97 -34.64 -19.44
N ASP A 18 84.04 -33.88 -19.67
CA ASP A 18 84.16 -32.84 -20.70
C ASP A 18 82.99 -31.83 -20.78
N GLY A 19 82.43 -31.47 -19.62
CA GLY A 19 81.32 -30.50 -19.54
C GLY A 19 79.92 -31.08 -19.75
N PHE A 20 79.79 -32.41 -19.89
CA PHE A 20 78.51 -33.12 -19.97
C PHE A 20 78.38 -34.17 -18.86
N PHE A 21 77.16 -34.57 -18.52
CA PHE A 21 76.85 -35.73 -17.68
C PHE A 21 76.55 -36.93 -18.57
N VAL A 22 77.37 -37.98 -18.47
CA VAL A 22 77.26 -39.18 -19.31
C VAL A 22 76.77 -40.35 -18.47
N CYS A 23 75.64 -40.96 -18.87
CA CYS A 23 75.14 -42.18 -18.25
C CYS A 23 76.05 -43.36 -18.60
N GLN A 24 76.58 -44.04 -17.58
CA GLN A 24 77.51 -45.16 -17.77
C GLN A 24 76.82 -46.42 -18.31
N THR A 25 75.49 -46.50 -18.19
CA THR A 25 74.72 -47.68 -18.61
C THR A 25 74.30 -47.64 -20.08
N CYS A 26 73.90 -46.48 -20.61
CA CYS A 26 73.40 -46.36 -21.99
C CYS A 26 74.18 -45.36 -22.86
N GLY A 27 75.15 -44.64 -22.29
CA GLY A 27 75.98 -43.66 -23.01
C GLY A 27 75.28 -42.33 -23.33
N CYS A 28 74.06 -42.11 -22.85
CA CYS A 28 73.32 -40.86 -23.08
C CYS A 28 74.04 -39.68 -22.39
N LYS A 29 74.17 -38.55 -23.09
CA LYS A 29 74.89 -37.36 -22.63
C LYS A 29 73.91 -36.22 -22.39
N TYR A 30 73.99 -35.61 -21.22
CA TYR A 30 73.21 -34.44 -20.82
C TYR A 30 74.12 -33.24 -20.63
N SER A 31 73.72 -32.08 -21.13
CA SER A 31 74.39 -30.82 -20.79
C SER A 31 74.16 -30.47 -19.30
N VAL A 32 74.97 -29.54 -18.78
CA VAL A 32 74.82 -29.06 -17.39
C VAL A 32 73.46 -28.39 -17.16
N GLU A 33 72.88 -27.75 -18.18
CA GLU A 33 71.58 -27.10 -18.07
C GLU A 33 70.41 -28.10 -18.09
N GLU A 34 70.48 -29.14 -18.93
CA GLU A 34 69.50 -30.24 -18.96
C GLU A 34 69.54 -31.04 -17.65
N ALA A 35 70.74 -31.35 -17.14
CA ALA A 35 70.90 -31.97 -15.83
C ALA A 35 70.32 -31.11 -14.70
N ARG A 36 70.41 -29.78 -14.80
CA ARG A 36 69.81 -28.85 -13.83
C ARG A 36 68.27 -28.80 -13.94
N LYS A 37 67.71 -28.83 -15.15
CA LYS A 37 66.25 -28.88 -15.36
C LYS A 37 65.62 -30.16 -14.79
N MET A 38 66.29 -31.30 -14.98
CA MET A 38 65.87 -32.59 -14.40
C MET A 38 65.87 -32.60 -12.85
N MET A 39 66.53 -31.63 -12.20
CA MET A 39 66.48 -31.45 -10.74
C MET A 39 65.33 -30.54 -10.27
N ILE A 40 64.67 -29.80 -11.17
CA ILE A 40 63.70 -28.74 -10.85
C ILE A 40 62.25 -29.18 -11.11
N GLU A 41 62.01 -30.05 -12.09
CA GLU A 41 60.65 -30.54 -12.37
C GLU A 41 60.27 -31.69 -11.43
N GLY A 42 59.80 -31.30 -10.25
CA GLY A 42 58.96 -32.16 -9.42
C GLY A 42 57.54 -32.19 -9.99
N THR A 43 56.97 -33.39 -10.02
CA THR A 43 55.54 -33.67 -10.13
C THR A 43 54.73 -32.65 -9.32
N VAL A 44 53.89 -31.87 -10.00
CA VAL A 44 52.88 -31.03 -9.34
C VAL A 44 51.82 -31.96 -8.78
N GLU A 45 51.83 -32.19 -7.48
CA GLU A 45 50.70 -32.80 -6.77
C GLU A 45 49.47 -31.92 -6.98
N VAL A 46 48.47 -32.48 -7.68
CA VAL A 46 47.14 -31.88 -7.83
C VAL A 46 46.40 -32.05 -6.49
N GLN A 47 46.76 -31.23 -5.51
CA GLN A 47 45.92 -30.90 -4.36
C GLN A 47 45.61 -29.41 -4.37
N GLY A 48 44.95 -28.97 -5.43
CA GLY A 48 44.25 -27.69 -5.47
C GLY A 48 42.87 -27.96 -6.03
N THR A 49 41.82 -27.73 -5.24
CA THR A 49 40.48 -27.57 -5.79
C THR A 49 40.53 -26.36 -6.71
N VAL A 50 40.59 -26.64 -8.01
CA VAL A 50 40.43 -25.64 -9.06
C VAL A 50 39.01 -25.09 -8.94
N ARG A 51 38.84 -24.01 -8.17
CA ARG A 51 37.65 -23.17 -8.23
C ARG A 51 37.77 -22.33 -9.49
N ILE A 52 37.31 -22.88 -10.62
CA ILE A 52 37.07 -22.06 -11.82
C ILE A 52 35.92 -21.11 -11.45
N ASP A 53 36.21 -19.81 -11.48
CA ASP A 53 35.22 -18.75 -11.31
C ASP A 53 34.31 -18.78 -12.55
N TYR A 54 33.22 -19.55 -12.50
CA TYR A 54 32.21 -19.59 -13.58
C TYR A 54 31.32 -18.33 -13.60
N SER A 55 31.58 -17.33 -12.75
CA SER A 55 30.75 -16.13 -12.56
C SER A 55 30.50 -15.36 -13.87
N ASP A 56 31.52 -15.19 -14.72
CA ASP A 56 31.38 -14.55 -16.03
C ASP A 56 30.59 -15.41 -17.05
N ALA A 57 30.73 -16.73 -16.98
CA ALA A 57 30.03 -17.65 -17.87
C ALA A 57 28.55 -17.75 -17.50
N VAL A 58 28.24 -17.84 -16.21
CA VAL A 58 26.87 -17.86 -15.67
C VAL A 58 26.17 -16.54 -15.95
N THR A 59 26.85 -15.40 -15.79
CA THR A 59 26.28 -14.08 -16.11
C THR A 59 25.88 -13.97 -17.59
N LYS A 60 26.73 -14.47 -18.51
CA LYS A 60 26.40 -14.55 -19.94
C LYS A 60 25.20 -15.46 -20.19
N LEU A 61 25.10 -16.60 -19.50
CA LEU A 61 23.95 -17.50 -19.61
C LEU A 61 22.66 -16.84 -19.15
N TYR A 62 22.65 -16.10 -18.03
CA TYR A 62 21.47 -15.33 -17.60
C TYR A 62 21.05 -14.31 -18.65
N SER A 63 22.00 -13.55 -19.21
CA SER A 63 21.70 -12.57 -20.26
C SER A 63 21.10 -13.23 -21.50
N ALA A 64 21.63 -14.38 -21.92
CA ALA A 64 21.10 -15.14 -23.05
C ALA A 64 19.70 -15.70 -22.77
N ALA A 65 19.47 -16.23 -21.57
CA ALA A 65 18.18 -16.77 -21.16
C ALA A 65 17.08 -15.68 -21.13
N ARG A 66 17.39 -14.52 -20.54
CA ARG A 66 16.48 -13.38 -20.47
C ARG A 66 16.18 -12.80 -21.85
N ASN A 67 17.18 -12.60 -22.71
CA ASN A 67 16.99 -12.13 -24.08
C ASN A 67 16.13 -13.10 -24.92
N ALA A 68 16.34 -14.41 -24.76
CA ALA A 68 15.53 -15.44 -25.42
C ALA A 68 14.07 -15.38 -24.94
N LYS A 69 13.84 -15.21 -23.63
CA LYS A 69 12.51 -15.02 -23.04
C LYS A 69 11.82 -13.78 -23.61
N GLU A 70 12.52 -12.64 -23.65
CA GLU A 70 11.99 -11.39 -24.22
C GLU A 70 11.68 -11.51 -25.73
N SER A 71 12.46 -12.32 -26.44
CA SER A 71 12.23 -12.63 -27.86
C SER A 71 11.18 -13.72 -28.09
N LEU A 72 10.51 -14.20 -27.02
CA LEU A 72 9.53 -15.30 -27.02
C LEU A 72 10.09 -16.65 -27.51
N ASP A 73 11.42 -16.81 -27.55
CA ASP A 73 12.09 -18.08 -27.82
C ASP A 73 12.24 -18.88 -26.53
N TYR A 74 11.11 -19.44 -26.08
CA TYR A 74 11.02 -20.16 -24.82
C TYR A 74 11.84 -21.45 -24.80
N GLU A 75 11.97 -22.15 -25.93
CA GLU A 75 12.79 -23.37 -26.00
C GLU A 75 14.28 -23.07 -25.75
N THR A 76 14.79 -22.00 -26.36
CA THR A 76 16.17 -21.56 -26.13
C THR A 76 16.35 -21.01 -24.72
N ALA A 77 15.38 -20.25 -24.21
CA ALA A 77 15.40 -19.75 -22.84
C ALA A 77 15.49 -20.90 -21.82
N ILE A 78 14.66 -21.94 -21.98
CA ILE A 78 14.67 -23.14 -21.12
C ILE A 78 16.04 -23.81 -21.14
N LYS A 79 16.64 -24.03 -22.33
CA LYS A 79 17.98 -24.64 -22.44
C LYS A 79 19.06 -23.83 -21.70
N HIS A 80 18.97 -22.50 -21.74
CA HIS A 80 19.89 -21.66 -20.99
C HIS A 80 19.65 -21.74 -19.48
N TYR A 81 18.40 -21.72 -19.03
CA TYR A 81 18.07 -21.89 -17.61
C TYR A 81 18.44 -23.29 -17.08
N GLU A 82 18.34 -24.35 -17.87
CA GLU A 82 18.82 -25.70 -17.49
C GLU A 82 20.32 -25.67 -17.20
N LYS A 83 21.12 -25.09 -18.11
CA LYS A 83 22.57 -24.93 -17.91
C LYS A 83 22.92 -24.05 -16.71
N ILE A 84 22.12 -23.02 -16.42
CA ILE A 84 22.29 -22.20 -15.21
C ILE A 84 22.02 -23.05 -13.98
N SER A 85 20.93 -23.82 -13.95
CA SER A 85 20.57 -24.68 -12.80
C SER A 85 21.58 -25.78 -12.51
N GLU A 86 22.29 -26.28 -13.53
CA GLU A 86 23.38 -27.24 -13.38
C GLU A 86 24.62 -26.62 -12.70
N GLN A 87 24.88 -25.34 -12.95
CA GLN A 87 26.03 -24.60 -12.40
C GLN A 87 25.71 -23.93 -11.07
N ASP A 88 24.46 -23.47 -10.90
CA ASP A 88 23.93 -22.83 -9.69
C ASP A 88 22.58 -23.47 -9.32
N PRO A 89 22.60 -24.55 -8.53
CA PRO A 89 21.38 -25.23 -8.05
C PRO A 89 20.50 -24.37 -7.14
N ASN A 90 21.01 -23.23 -6.65
CA ASN A 90 20.27 -22.30 -5.78
C ASN A 90 19.75 -21.08 -6.55
N SER A 91 19.90 -21.04 -7.87
CA SER A 91 19.33 -20.01 -8.73
C SER A 91 17.80 -20.06 -8.67
N TRP A 92 17.20 -19.16 -7.89
CA TRP A 92 15.74 -19.03 -7.80
C TRP A 92 15.13 -18.74 -9.18
N GLU A 93 15.80 -17.91 -9.98
CA GLU A 93 15.34 -17.47 -11.30
C GLU A 93 15.32 -18.62 -12.29
N ALA A 94 16.41 -19.40 -12.37
CA ALA A 94 16.46 -20.56 -13.25
C ALA A 94 15.41 -21.59 -12.85
N LEU A 95 15.32 -21.92 -11.55
CA LEU A 95 14.33 -22.88 -11.06
C LEU A 95 12.89 -22.43 -11.33
N PHE A 96 12.61 -21.14 -11.22
CA PHE A 96 11.29 -20.59 -11.53
C PHE A 96 10.98 -20.65 -13.03
N TYR A 97 11.87 -20.15 -13.88
CA TYR A 97 11.60 -20.11 -15.32
C TYR A 97 11.57 -21.51 -15.95
N LEU A 98 12.24 -22.50 -15.35
CA LEU A 98 12.07 -23.90 -15.76
C LEU A 98 10.67 -24.46 -15.45
N SER A 99 9.98 -23.97 -14.41
CA SER A 99 8.61 -24.39 -14.11
C SER A 99 7.57 -23.60 -14.91
N THR A 100 7.80 -22.31 -15.14
CA THR A 100 6.82 -21.43 -15.80
C THR A 100 6.93 -21.43 -17.32
N LEU A 101 8.12 -21.43 -17.93
CA LEU A 101 8.22 -21.32 -19.39
C LEU A 101 7.75 -22.57 -20.14
N ARG A 102 7.80 -23.73 -19.48
CA ARG A 102 7.27 -25.00 -20.03
C ARG A 102 5.78 -24.90 -20.36
N VAL A 103 5.07 -23.88 -19.87
CA VAL A 103 3.66 -23.71 -20.18
C VAL A 103 3.34 -23.45 -21.65
N HIS A 104 4.31 -22.91 -22.38
CA HIS A 104 4.14 -22.55 -23.78
C HIS A 104 4.12 -23.75 -24.72
N SER A 105 4.47 -24.95 -24.23
CA SER A 105 4.48 -26.20 -25.00
C SER A 105 3.41 -27.21 -24.55
N ILE A 106 2.50 -26.82 -23.66
CA ILE A 106 1.48 -27.70 -23.04
C ILE A 106 0.42 -28.11 -24.07
N LYS A 107 -0.01 -29.39 -24.02
CA LYS A 107 -1.26 -29.84 -24.66
C LYS A 107 -2.46 -29.62 -23.73
N ASN A 108 -3.65 -29.29 -24.25
CA ASN A 108 -4.84 -28.97 -23.42
C ASN A 108 -5.16 -29.91 -22.23
N GLY A 109 -4.82 -31.21 -22.31
CA GLY A 109 -4.99 -32.16 -21.21
C GLY A 109 -3.99 -32.04 -20.05
N GLU A 110 -2.92 -31.28 -20.21
CA GLU A 110 -1.79 -31.12 -19.28
C GLU A 110 -1.85 -29.78 -18.51
N ILE A 111 -2.92 -28.99 -18.67
CA ILE A 111 -3.09 -27.69 -18.01
C ILE A 111 -3.10 -27.84 -16.48
N GLU A 112 -3.87 -28.80 -15.96
CA GLU A 112 -3.99 -29.05 -14.52
C GLU A 112 -2.64 -29.47 -13.91
N SER A 113 -1.97 -30.46 -14.51
CA SER A 113 -0.68 -30.94 -14.03
C SER A 113 0.40 -29.86 -14.08
N THR A 114 0.39 -29.02 -15.11
CA THR A 114 1.36 -27.92 -15.21
C THR A 114 1.11 -26.84 -14.16
N ALA A 115 -0.15 -26.48 -13.91
CA ALA A 115 -0.48 -25.57 -12.82
C ALA A 115 -0.02 -26.11 -11.45
N LEU A 116 -0.13 -27.42 -11.22
CA LEU A 116 0.37 -28.06 -9.99
C LEU A 116 1.90 -28.03 -9.89
N ILE A 117 2.63 -28.21 -10.99
CA ILE A 117 4.10 -28.10 -11.01
C ILE A 117 4.52 -26.69 -10.57
N ILE A 118 3.87 -25.65 -11.11
CA ILE A 118 4.16 -24.26 -10.73
C ILE A 118 3.91 -24.08 -9.23
N GLN A 119 2.71 -24.44 -8.74
CA GLN A 119 2.36 -24.35 -7.31
C GLN A 119 3.39 -24.99 -6.39
N ASN A 120 3.82 -26.21 -6.71
CA ASN A 120 4.75 -26.97 -5.88
C ASN A 120 6.18 -26.40 -5.92
N SER A 121 6.53 -25.63 -6.96
CA SER A 121 7.84 -24.98 -7.07
C SER A 121 7.94 -23.68 -6.25
N LEU A 122 6.82 -22.96 -6.08
CA LEU A 122 6.79 -21.63 -5.45
C LEU A 122 7.40 -21.56 -4.04
N PRO A 123 7.12 -22.49 -3.10
CA PRO A 123 7.68 -22.42 -1.75
C PRO A 123 9.21 -22.40 -1.75
N LYS A 124 9.83 -23.28 -2.54
CA LYS A 124 11.30 -23.36 -2.62
C LYS A 124 11.89 -22.11 -3.28
N ILE A 125 11.27 -21.60 -4.33
CA ILE A 125 11.74 -20.42 -5.06
C ILE A 125 11.71 -19.18 -4.17
N LEU A 126 10.59 -18.94 -3.49
CA LEU A 126 10.46 -17.81 -2.56
C LEU A 126 11.41 -17.95 -1.36
N GLN A 127 11.67 -19.18 -0.90
CA GLN A 127 12.65 -19.44 0.14
C GLN A 127 14.06 -19.06 -0.33
N LEU A 128 14.45 -19.45 -1.54
CA LEU A 128 15.75 -19.10 -2.11
C LEU A 128 15.90 -17.58 -2.29
N ILE A 129 14.84 -16.88 -2.71
CA ILE A 129 14.83 -15.41 -2.77
C ILE A 129 15.06 -14.83 -1.37
N LYS A 130 14.32 -15.32 -0.36
CA LYS A 130 14.43 -14.83 1.02
C LYS A 130 15.81 -15.05 1.64
N GLU A 131 16.41 -16.21 1.39
CA GLU A 131 17.69 -16.62 1.99
C GLU A 131 18.90 -16.02 1.27
N HIS A 132 18.85 -15.87 -0.06
CA HIS A 132 20.04 -15.52 -0.86
C HIS A 132 20.02 -14.10 -1.43
N VAL A 133 18.88 -13.42 -1.52
CA VAL A 133 18.81 -12.02 -1.99
C VAL A 133 18.83 -11.08 -0.79
N GLN A 134 20.04 -10.61 -0.41
CA GLN A 134 20.25 -9.81 0.81
C GLN A 134 19.76 -8.37 0.70
N ASP A 135 19.84 -7.77 -0.49
CA ASP A 135 19.35 -6.41 -0.72
C ASP A 135 17.81 -6.42 -0.75
N VAL A 136 17.20 -5.63 0.14
CA VAL A 136 15.74 -5.60 0.34
C VAL A 136 15.01 -5.14 -0.92
N ASN A 137 15.54 -4.18 -1.66
CA ASN A 137 14.89 -3.70 -2.88
C ASN A 137 14.97 -4.76 -3.99
N LYS A 138 16.13 -5.38 -4.18
CA LYS A 138 16.28 -6.50 -5.12
C LYS A 138 15.43 -7.71 -4.74
N GLN A 139 15.24 -7.95 -3.43
CA GLN A 139 14.36 -9.02 -2.94
C GLN A 139 12.90 -8.71 -3.33
N LYS A 140 12.44 -7.48 -3.16
CA LYS A 140 11.11 -7.04 -3.61
C LYS A 140 10.96 -7.16 -5.12
N ASP A 141 11.96 -6.73 -5.89
CA ASP A 141 11.95 -6.83 -7.35
C ASP A 141 11.83 -8.29 -7.81
N ALA A 142 12.58 -9.20 -7.19
CA ALA A 142 12.50 -10.62 -7.47
C ALA A 142 11.12 -11.21 -7.15
N VAL A 143 10.55 -10.92 -5.97
CA VAL A 143 9.19 -11.39 -5.62
C VAL A 143 8.14 -10.80 -6.57
N ASN A 144 8.28 -9.52 -6.95
CA ASN A 144 7.40 -8.88 -7.93
C ASN A 144 7.50 -9.55 -9.32
N GLU A 145 8.70 -9.94 -9.76
CA GLU A 145 8.88 -10.71 -11.00
C GLU A 145 8.15 -12.06 -10.93
N ILE A 146 8.27 -12.80 -9.82
CA ILE A 146 7.52 -14.05 -9.60
C ILE A 146 6.01 -13.80 -9.71
N VAL A 147 5.50 -12.77 -9.03
CA VAL A 147 4.07 -12.43 -9.05
C VAL A 147 3.59 -12.11 -10.44
N ASN A 148 4.26 -11.21 -11.16
CA ASN A 148 3.85 -10.81 -12.51
C ASN A 148 3.88 -11.98 -13.49
N GLU A 149 4.89 -12.84 -13.42
CA GLU A 149 4.96 -14.02 -14.28
C GLU A 149 3.84 -15.03 -13.94
N CYS A 150 3.57 -15.27 -12.66
CA CYS A 150 2.45 -16.11 -12.24
C CYS A 150 1.09 -15.55 -12.70
N ILE A 151 0.91 -14.22 -12.69
CA ILE A 151 -0.28 -13.53 -13.24
C ILE A 151 -0.40 -13.83 -14.73
N ASN A 152 0.68 -13.63 -15.49
CA ASN A 152 0.69 -13.83 -16.95
C ASN A 152 0.37 -15.29 -17.32
N VAL A 153 1.07 -16.24 -16.71
CA VAL A 153 0.87 -17.67 -16.94
C VAL A 153 -0.54 -18.10 -16.55
N SER A 154 -1.02 -17.71 -15.36
CA SER A 154 -2.37 -18.07 -14.90
C SER A 154 -3.45 -17.51 -15.84
N SER A 155 -3.30 -16.26 -16.30
CA SER A 155 -4.25 -15.62 -17.21
C SER A 155 -4.30 -16.36 -18.55
N GLY A 156 -3.14 -16.72 -19.10
CA GLY A 156 -3.03 -17.49 -20.35
C GLY A 156 -3.62 -18.90 -20.24
N LEU A 157 -3.41 -19.58 -19.11
CA LEU A 157 -3.97 -20.91 -18.85
C LEU A 157 -5.49 -20.87 -18.65
N ILE A 158 -6.04 -19.87 -17.95
CA ILE A 158 -7.50 -19.68 -17.80
C ILE A 158 -8.14 -19.45 -19.17
N ALA A 159 -7.58 -18.56 -19.98
CA ALA A 159 -8.08 -18.29 -21.33
C ALA A 159 -8.07 -19.56 -22.20
N SER A 160 -6.99 -20.34 -22.15
CA SER A 160 -6.85 -21.62 -22.85
C SER A 160 -7.88 -22.65 -22.38
N SER A 161 -8.11 -22.75 -21.07
CA SER A 161 -9.11 -23.66 -20.48
C SER A 161 -10.53 -23.32 -20.96
N HIS A 162 -10.91 -22.05 -20.88
CA HIS A 162 -12.21 -21.58 -21.35
C HIS A 162 -12.39 -21.71 -22.88
N ALA A 163 -11.33 -21.50 -23.67
CA ALA A 163 -11.37 -21.72 -25.11
C ALA A 163 -11.63 -23.19 -25.44
N PHE A 164 -10.96 -24.12 -24.74
CA PHE A 164 -11.20 -25.55 -24.88
C PHE A 164 -12.64 -25.93 -24.51
N TYR A 165 -13.15 -25.42 -23.37
CA TYR A 165 -14.54 -25.63 -22.99
C TYR A 165 -15.52 -25.17 -24.07
N LYS A 166 -15.32 -23.95 -24.61
CA LYS A 166 -16.15 -23.40 -25.69
C LYS A 166 -16.09 -24.28 -26.94
N MET A 167 -14.92 -24.80 -27.30
CA MET A 167 -14.74 -25.70 -28.43
C MET A 167 -15.54 -27.01 -28.24
N VAL A 168 -15.41 -27.65 -27.07
CA VAL A 168 -16.11 -28.91 -26.75
C VAL A 168 -17.63 -28.72 -26.72
N THR A 169 -18.11 -27.58 -26.23
CA THR A 169 -19.55 -27.32 -26.06
C THR A 169 -20.23 -26.69 -27.27
N LYS A 170 -19.49 -26.01 -28.16
CA LYS A 170 -20.02 -25.41 -29.40
C LYS A 170 -19.70 -26.22 -30.66
N GLY A 171 -18.90 -27.27 -30.59
CA GLY A 171 -18.59 -28.14 -31.72
C GLY A 171 -19.88 -28.73 -32.34
N ASN A 172 -20.21 -28.27 -33.56
CA ASN A 172 -21.45 -28.53 -34.30
C ASN A 172 -21.78 -30.01 -34.62
N GLY A 173 -21.03 -30.99 -34.14
CA GLY A 173 -21.27 -32.42 -34.42
C GLY A 173 -22.27 -33.10 -33.48
N PHE A 174 -22.42 -32.61 -32.24
CA PHE A 174 -23.16 -33.36 -31.21
C PHE A 174 -24.68 -33.10 -31.22
N MET A 175 -25.12 -31.87 -31.56
CA MET A 175 -26.55 -31.51 -31.55
C MET A 175 -27.31 -31.91 -32.82
N ALA A 176 -26.62 -32.16 -33.94
CA ALA A 176 -27.29 -32.29 -35.23
C ALA A 176 -27.95 -33.68 -35.48
N LEU A 177 -27.74 -34.69 -34.63
CA LEU A 177 -28.05 -36.09 -34.99
C LEU A 177 -29.13 -36.82 -34.16
N THR A 178 -29.58 -36.35 -32.99
CA THR A 178 -30.05 -37.32 -31.96
C THR A 178 -31.40 -37.06 -31.26
N GLY A 179 -32.23 -36.11 -31.68
CA GLY A 179 -33.59 -35.96 -31.10
C GLY A 179 -33.63 -35.84 -29.56
N VAL A 180 -34.73 -36.27 -28.92
CA VAL A 180 -34.92 -36.16 -27.45
C VAL A 180 -33.86 -36.92 -26.63
N PHE A 181 -33.34 -38.05 -27.13
CA PHE A 181 -32.22 -38.78 -26.52
C PHE A 181 -30.88 -38.04 -26.65
N GLY A 182 -30.72 -37.24 -27.72
CA GLY A 182 -29.60 -36.34 -27.92
C GLY A 182 -29.48 -35.25 -26.86
N ALA A 183 -30.61 -34.71 -26.42
CA ALA A 183 -30.65 -33.65 -25.41
C ALA A 183 -30.13 -34.12 -24.05
N VAL A 184 -30.46 -35.35 -23.62
CA VAL A 184 -29.97 -35.93 -22.35
C VAL A 184 -28.47 -36.20 -22.40
N ASN A 185 -27.97 -36.77 -23.51
CA ASN A 185 -26.54 -37.00 -23.68
C ASN A 185 -25.76 -35.69 -23.82
N ALA A 186 -26.35 -34.63 -24.38
CA ALA A 186 -25.75 -33.31 -24.50
C ALA A 186 -25.64 -32.61 -23.14
N LEU A 187 -26.66 -32.75 -22.28
CA LEU A 187 -26.62 -32.26 -20.90
C LEU A 187 -25.54 -32.98 -20.08
N GLY A 188 -25.42 -34.30 -20.23
CA GLY A 188 -24.36 -35.09 -19.60
C GLY A 188 -22.95 -34.67 -20.05
N ALA A 189 -22.73 -34.53 -21.36
CA ALA A 189 -21.46 -34.09 -21.93
C ALA A 189 -21.10 -32.64 -21.56
N LYS A 190 -22.09 -31.76 -21.43
CA LYS A 190 -21.88 -30.39 -20.94
C LYS A 190 -21.49 -30.38 -19.46
N GLY A 191 -22.14 -31.22 -18.64
CA GLY A 191 -21.80 -31.36 -17.22
C GLY A 191 -20.37 -31.86 -16.99
N SER A 192 -19.94 -32.88 -17.74
CA SER A 192 -18.56 -33.39 -17.67
C SER A 192 -17.53 -32.36 -18.13
N ALA A 193 -17.81 -31.62 -19.21
CA ALA A 193 -16.94 -30.54 -19.68
C ALA A 193 -16.82 -29.39 -18.65
N ILE A 194 -17.91 -29.02 -17.96
CA ILE A 194 -17.85 -28.02 -16.87
C ILE A 194 -16.98 -28.54 -15.72
N LEU A 195 -17.12 -29.81 -15.33
CA LEU A 195 -16.33 -30.38 -14.23
C LEU A 195 -14.84 -30.44 -14.57
N GLU A 196 -14.48 -30.74 -15.82
CA GLU A 196 -13.09 -30.75 -16.27
C GLU A 196 -12.49 -29.34 -16.32
N ASP A 197 -13.24 -28.36 -16.85
CA ASP A 197 -12.83 -26.95 -16.83
C ASP A 197 -12.69 -26.43 -15.39
N GLN A 198 -13.60 -26.86 -14.49
CA GLN A 198 -13.53 -26.54 -13.07
C GLN A 198 -12.22 -27.00 -12.44
N LYS A 199 -11.81 -28.26 -12.65
CA LYS A 199 -10.55 -28.80 -12.10
C LYS A 199 -9.34 -27.99 -12.55
N ARG A 200 -9.27 -27.67 -13.85
CA ARG A 200 -8.21 -26.84 -14.42
C ARG A 200 -8.20 -25.44 -13.81
N CYS A 201 -9.36 -24.78 -13.76
CA CYS A 201 -9.49 -23.44 -13.21
C CYS A 201 -9.18 -23.38 -11.71
N VAL A 202 -9.56 -24.40 -10.93
CA VAL A 202 -9.16 -24.51 -9.51
C VAL A 202 -7.65 -24.61 -9.38
N ALA A 203 -7.01 -25.49 -10.16
CA ALA A 203 -5.56 -25.64 -10.13
C ALA A 203 -4.85 -24.32 -10.50
N ILE A 204 -5.33 -23.62 -11.54
CA ILE A 204 -4.74 -22.34 -11.95
C ILE A 204 -4.95 -21.26 -10.88
N ALA A 205 -6.17 -21.11 -10.36
CA ALA A 205 -6.45 -20.12 -9.32
C ALA A 205 -5.69 -20.40 -8.01
N ASN A 206 -5.35 -21.67 -7.74
CA ASN A 206 -4.51 -22.03 -6.61
C ASN A 206 -3.06 -21.55 -6.74
N ILE A 207 -2.52 -21.34 -7.95
CA ILE A 207 -1.20 -20.71 -8.13
C ILE A 207 -1.18 -19.37 -7.38
N MET A 208 -2.17 -18.51 -7.67
CA MET A 208 -2.26 -17.17 -7.08
C MET A 208 -2.61 -17.23 -5.59
N CYS A 209 -3.45 -18.17 -5.18
CA CYS A 209 -3.78 -18.42 -3.78
C CYS A 209 -2.54 -18.77 -2.94
N VAL A 210 -1.78 -19.76 -3.40
CA VAL A 210 -0.55 -20.23 -2.76
C VAL A 210 0.49 -19.12 -2.74
N LEU A 211 0.66 -18.42 -3.85
CA LEU A 211 1.61 -17.32 -3.96
C LEU A 211 1.35 -16.22 -2.93
N GLY A 212 0.11 -15.73 -2.82
CA GLY A 212 -0.24 -14.70 -1.83
C GLY A 212 0.00 -15.15 -0.38
N ASN A 213 -0.34 -16.40 -0.05
CA ASN A 213 -0.11 -16.95 1.29
C ASN A 213 1.38 -17.17 1.61
N LEU A 214 2.19 -17.56 0.62
CA LEU A 214 3.63 -17.68 0.80
C LEU A 214 4.27 -16.29 1.00
N ILE A 215 3.86 -15.29 0.24
CA ILE A 215 4.34 -13.92 0.43
C ILE A 215 4.03 -13.44 1.85
N GLU A 216 2.78 -13.61 2.28
CA GLU A 216 2.32 -13.23 3.62
C GLU A 216 3.08 -13.94 4.76
N SER A 217 3.43 -15.22 4.58
CA SER A 217 4.09 -16.02 5.62
C SER A 217 5.62 -15.88 5.65
N MET A 218 6.25 -15.52 4.53
CA MET A 218 7.71 -15.54 4.39
C MET A 218 8.36 -14.14 4.42
N PHE A 219 7.60 -13.09 4.09
CA PHE A 219 8.11 -11.72 3.97
C PHE A 219 7.51 -10.78 5.02
N ASP A 220 8.14 -9.62 5.22
CA ASP A 220 7.73 -8.68 6.26
C ASP A 220 6.43 -7.97 5.86
N MET A 221 5.33 -8.34 6.52
CA MET A 221 4.01 -7.75 6.30
C MET A 221 3.86 -6.34 6.88
N ASN A 222 4.89 -5.76 7.51
CA ASN A 222 4.92 -4.31 7.77
C ASN A 222 5.36 -3.52 6.54
N ASP A 223 5.97 -4.19 5.55
CA ASP A 223 6.36 -3.57 4.30
C ASP A 223 5.21 -3.62 3.29
N LEU A 224 4.68 -2.44 2.96
CA LEU A 224 3.51 -2.35 2.09
C LEU A 224 3.76 -2.94 0.70
N THR A 225 5.01 -2.99 0.20
CA THR A 225 5.28 -3.60 -1.10
C THR A 225 4.95 -5.10 -1.08
N TYR A 226 5.35 -5.84 -0.05
CA TYR A 226 5.01 -7.27 0.04
C TYR A 226 3.50 -7.47 0.27
N MET A 227 2.86 -6.59 1.03
CA MET A 227 1.40 -6.61 1.19
C MET A 227 0.67 -6.40 -0.14
N GLU A 228 1.11 -5.45 -0.97
CA GLU A 228 0.55 -5.15 -2.29
C GLU A 228 0.70 -6.35 -3.25
N LEU A 229 1.83 -7.05 -3.19
CA LEU A 229 2.08 -8.25 -3.99
C LEU A 229 1.19 -9.44 -3.57
N ALA A 230 1.01 -9.65 -2.26
CA ALA A 230 0.07 -10.65 -1.74
C ALA A 230 -1.38 -10.29 -2.09
N PHE A 231 -1.74 -9.01 -1.95
CA PHE A 231 -3.03 -8.45 -2.35
C PHE A 231 -3.34 -8.69 -3.82
N ALA A 232 -2.40 -8.42 -4.73
CA ALA A 232 -2.56 -8.65 -6.16
C ALA A 232 -2.85 -10.14 -6.45
N SER A 233 -2.14 -11.02 -5.76
CA SER A 233 -2.29 -12.47 -5.89
C SER A 233 -3.68 -12.94 -5.45
N TRP A 234 -4.13 -12.58 -4.24
CA TRP A 234 -5.46 -12.94 -3.77
C TRP A 234 -6.58 -12.31 -4.61
N SER A 235 -6.40 -11.07 -5.07
CA SER A 235 -7.37 -10.38 -5.91
C SER A 235 -7.60 -11.09 -7.23
N LEU A 236 -6.52 -11.56 -7.87
CA LEU A 236 -6.63 -12.32 -9.12
C LEU A 236 -7.29 -13.69 -8.91
N MET A 237 -7.00 -14.37 -7.80
CA MET A 237 -7.70 -15.60 -7.43
C MET A 237 -9.22 -15.38 -7.29
N ILE A 238 -9.64 -14.28 -6.63
CA ILE A 238 -11.07 -13.91 -6.51
C ILE A 238 -11.67 -13.58 -7.89
N ALA A 239 -10.92 -12.90 -8.75
CA ALA A 239 -11.37 -12.58 -10.11
C ALA A 239 -11.66 -13.85 -10.92
N TYR A 240 -10.78 -14.85 -10.87
CA TYR A 240 -11.01 -16.15 -11.54
C TYR A 240 -12.21 -16.89 -10.96
N HIS A 241 -12.40 -16.87 -9.64
CA HIS A 241 -13.58 -17.44 -9.01
C HIS A 241 -14.86 -16.79 -9.52
N ASP A 242 -14.91 -15.46 -9.55
CA ASP A 242 -16.07 -14.69 -9.98
C ASP A 242 -16.36 -14.85 -11.48
N GLU A 243 -15.31 -14.93 -12.32
CA GLU A 243 -15.44 -15.23 -13.75
C GLU A 243 -16.05 -16.61 -13.98
N PHE A 244 -15.48 -17.65 -13.38
CA PHE A 244 -15.99 -19.02 -13.49
C PHE A 244 -17.45 -19.13 -13.03
N ARG A 245 -17.78 -18.44 -11.92
CA ARG A 245 -19.15 -18.38 -11.40
C ARG A 245 -20.12 -17.73 -12.36
N LYS A 246 -19.73 -16.64 -13.02
CA LYS A 246 -20.56 -15.99 -14.05
C LYS A 246 -20.76 -16.88 -15.27
N LEU A 247 -19.74 -17.62 -15.69
CA LEU A 247 -19.81 -18.47 -16.87
C LEU A 247 -20.65 -19.74 -16.66
N TYR A 248 -20.55 -20.36 -15.49
CA TYR A 248 -21.09 -21.71 -15.27
C TYR A 248 -22.13 -21.82 -14.16
N ASN A 249 -22.41 -20.73 -13.44
CA ASN A 249 -23.23 -20.74 -12.22
C ASN A 249 -22.75 -21.80 -11.21
N ASN A 250 -21.43 -21.99 -11.14
CA ASN A 250 -20.75 -22.95 -10.29
C ASN A 250 -19.52 -22.28 -9.64
N ALA A 251 -18.96 -22.86 -8.58
CA ALA A 251 -17.93 -22.21 -7.76
C ALA A 251 -16.59 -22.95 -7.85
N LEU A 252 -15.49 -22.22 -7.97
CA LEU A 252 -14.14 -22.81 -7.85
C LEU A 252 -13.80 -23.16 -6.39
N PHE A 253 -14.23 -22.30 -5.46
CA PHE A 253 -13.87 -22.37 -4.05
C PHE A 253 -15.13 -22.31 -3.18
N SER A 254 -15.00 -22.79 -1.93
CA SER A 254 -16.08 -22.65 -0.95
C SER A 254 -16.33 -21.17 -0.65
N LYS A 255 -17.55 -20.86 -0.23
CA LYS A 255 -17.91 -19.49 0.21
C LYS A 255 -17.03 -19.01 1.37
N GLU A 256 -16.65 -19.91 2.27
CA GLU A 256 -15.79 -19.61 3.41
C GLU A 256 -14.37 -19.22 2.98
N SER A 257 -13.77 -19.98 2.07
CA SER A 257 -12.45 -19.65 1.50
C SER A 257 -12.47 -18.30 0.80
N VAL A 258 -13.48 -18.05 -0.05
CA VAL A 258 -13.66 -16.78 -0.75
C VAL A 258 -13.78 -15.61 0.23
N ASN A 259 -14.58 -15.75 1.27
CA ASN A 259 -14.76 -14.70 2.28
C ASN A 259 -13.48 -14.42 3.06
N THR A 260 -12.67 -15.45 3.35
CA THR A 260 -11.38 -15.30 4.02
C THR A 260 -10.45 -14.38 3.21
N TYR A 261 -10.31 -14.65 1.91
CA TYR A 261 -9.44 -13.83 1.04
C TYR A 261 -10.00 -12.44 0.78
N LYS A 262 -11.33 -12.29 0.67
CA LYS A 262 -11.96 -10.95 0.62
C LYS A 262 -11.63 -10.13 1.86
N GLY A 263 -11.67 -10.72 3.06
CA GLY A 263 -11.26 -10.04 4.28
C GLY A 263 -9.79 -9.59 4.27
N LYS A 264 -8.88 -10.42 3.75
CA LYS A 264 -7.46 -10.03 3.57
C LYS A 264 -7.30 -8.87 2.58
N ILE A 265 -8.00 -8.95 1.44
CA ILE A 265 -8.01 -7.92 0.39
C ILE A 265 -8.53 -6.59 0.95
N ASP A 266 -9.64 -6.62 1.70
CA ASP A 266 -10.24 -5.43 2.32
C ASP A 266 -9.29 -4.78 3.34
N TYR A 267 -8.60 -5.59 4.16
CA TYR A 267 -7.60 -5.11 5.11
C TYR A 267 -6.46 -4.38 4.41
N VAL A 268 -5.83 -5.00 3.42
CA VAL A 268 -4.71 -4.38 2.70
C VAL A 268 -5.17 -3.14 1.91
N SER A 269 -6.36 -3.19 1.30
CA SER A 269 -6.95 -2.04 0.60
C SER A 269 -7.07 -0.81 1.50
N LYS A 270 -7.47 -1.02 2.76
CA LYS A 270 -7.58 0.05 3.76
C LYS A 270 -6.21 0.66 4.06
N LEU A 271 -5.18 -0.17 4.25
CA LEU A 271 -3.81 0.31 4.51
C LEU A 271 -3.25 1.12 3.34
N ILE A 272 -3.45 0.66 2.09
CA ILE A 272 -3.05 1.39 0.89
C ILE A 272 -3.74 2.77 0.84
N GLN A 273 -5.04 2.81 1.14
CA GLN A 273 -5.79 4.06 1.16
C GLN A 273 -5.31 5.01 2.27
N GLU A 274 -5.02 4.50 3.47
CA GLU A 274 -4.49 5.28 4.60
C GLU A 274 -3.12 5.89 4.25
N LYS A 275 -2.21 5.11 3.66
CA LYS A 275 -0.91 5.60 3.20
C LYS A 275 -1.07 6.70 2.14
N LYS A 276 -1.96 6.51 1.16
CA LYS A 276 -2.23 7.51 0.12
C LYS A 276 -2.71 8.84 0.72
N ILE A 277 -3.65 8.79 1.67
CA ILE A 277 -4.14 9.98 2.39
C ILE A 277 -3.00 10.67 3.13
N TYR A 278 -2.15 9.89 3.82
CA TYR A 278 -0.99 10.43 4.53
C TYR A 278 -0.01 11.13 3.57
N GLU A 279 0.37 10.47 2.48
CA GLU A 279 1.30 11.02 1.48
C GLU A 279 0.74 12.27 0.78
N GLU A 280 -0.57 12.30 0.49
CA GLU A 280 -1.24 13.48 -0.05
C GLU A 280 -1.22 14.65 0.95
N GLY A 281 -1.45 14.38 2.23
CA GLY A 281 -1.37 15.37 3.32
C GLY A 281 0.04 15.90 3.54
N GLU A 282 1.04 15.01 3.57
CA GLU A 282 2.47 15.36 3.62
C GLU A 282 2.87 16.21 2.41
N GLY A 283 2.46 15.80 1.21
CA GLY A 283 2.73 16.53 -0.03
C GLY A 283 2.13 17.94 -0.02
N LYS A 284 0.89 18.07 0.49
CA LYS A 284 0.27 19.39 0.72
C LYS A 284 1.07 20.24 1.70
N ARG A 285 1.49 19.67 2.84
CA ARG A 285 2.28 20.42 3.84
C ARG A 285 3.60 20.93 3.25
N ARG A 286 4.33 20.07 2.53
CA ARG A 286 5.60 20.43 1.88
C ARG A 286 5.42 21.57 0.87
N ARG A 287 4.35 21.58 0.07
CA ARG A 287 4.07 22.67 -0.88
C ARG A 287 3.78 23.99 -0.17
N ILE A 288 2.97 23.96 0.90
CA ILE A 288 2.68 25.14 1.71
C ILE A 288 3.96 25.69 2.35
N GLU A 289 4.80 24.82 2.92
CA GLU A 289 6.08 25.21 3.52
C GLU A 289 7.05 25.79 2.48
N ALA A 290 7.14 25.18 1.29
CA ALA A 290 7.98 25.67 0.20
C ALA A 290 7.56 27.07 -0.26
N TYR A 291 6.26 27.28 -0.54
CA TYR A 291 5.74 28.59 -0.92
C TYR A 291 6.10 29.66 0.12
N TRP A 292 5.86 29.37 1.39
CA TRP A 292 6.11 30.32 2.47
C TRP A 292 7.59 30.56 2.78
N ASN A 293 8.49 29.63 2.42
CA ASN A 293 9.93 29.86 2.47
C ASN A 293 10.39 30.87 1.42
N GLU A 294 9.69 30.95 0.28
CA GLU A 294 9.95 31.93 -0.77
C GLU A 294 9.23 33.28 -0.49
N HIS A 295 8.05 33.23 0.15
CA HIS A 295 7.20 34.39 0.41
C HIS A 295 7.23 34.83 1.89
N ARG A 296 8.43 34.88 2.48
CA ARG A 296 8.60 35.13 3.93
C ARG A 296 8.07 36.48 4.40
N GLU A 297 8.27 37.53 3.62
CA GLU A 297 7.82 38.88 4.00
C GLU A 297 6.30 38.98 4.05
N GLU A 298 5.63 38.44 3.02
CA GLU A 298 4.16 38.36 2.98
C GLU A 298 3.62 37.54 4.16
N LYS A 299 4.27 36.39 4.46
CA LYS A 299 3.89 35.57 5.62
C LYS A 299 3.96 36.34 6.92
N VAL A 300 5.08 37.02 7.17
CA VAL A 300 5.30 37.79 8.40
C VAL A 300 4.27 38.91 8.52
N ALA A 301 3.94 39.58 7.41
CA ALA A 301 2.91 40.61 7.40
C ALA A 301 1.53 40.03 7.78
N LEU A 302 1.13 38.90 7.19
CA LEU A 302 -0.13 38.22 7.49
C LEU A 302 -0.19 37.69 8.93
N ASP A 303 0.89 37.07 9.42
CA ASP A 303 1.00 36.58 10.80
C ASP A 303 0.91 37.74 11.80
N THR A 304 1.53 38.88 11.48
CA THR A 304 1.46 40.10 12.30
C THR A 304 0.06 40.70 12.30
N GLU A 305 -0.56 40.83 11.12
CA GLU A 305 -1.94 41.32 10.97
C GLU A 305 -2.91 40.45 11.79
N LYS A 306 -2.78 39.12 11.66
CA LYS A 306 -3.58 38.16 12.41
C LYS A 306 -3.41 38.33 13.92
N ALA A 307 -2.17 38.41 14.41
CA ALA A 307 -1.90 38.55 15.84
C ALA A 307 -2.50 39.84 16.41
N GLU A 308 -2.42 40.95 15.68
CA GLU A 308 -3.01 42.22 16.08
C GLU A 308 -4.55 42.17 16.08
N LEU A 309 -5.17 41.53 15.07
CA LEU A 309 -6.62 41.33 15.04
C LEU A 309 -7.10 40.43 16.18
N GLU A 310 -6.41 39.32 16.46
CA GLU A 310 -6.73 38.42 17.59
C GLU A 310 -6.63 39.16 18.94
N LYS A 311 -5.64 40.04 19.08
CA LYS A 311 -5.51 40.94 20.22
C LYS A 311 -6.68 41.93 20.30
N GLN A 312 -7.04 42.59 19.20
CA GLN A 312 -8.19 43.51 19.18
C GLN A 312 -9.52 42.81 19.54
N ILE A 313 -9.73 41.59 19.04
CA ILE A 313 -10.90 40.77 19.34
C ILE A 313 -10.99 40.50 20.85
N SER A 314 -9.91 40.03 21.45
CA SER A 314 -9.88 39.58 22.84
C SER A 314 -9.80 40.74 23.85
N GLU A 315 -8.97 41.75 23.59
CA GLU A 315 -8.67 42.81 24.55
C GLU A 315 -9.55 44.06 24.39
N ASN A 316 -10.02 44.35 23.16
CA ASN A 316 -10.78 45.58 22.88
C ASN A 316 -12.27 45.30 22.72
N TYR A 317 -12.67 44.56 21.68
CA TYR A 317 -14.09 44.41 21.34
C TYR A 317 -14.87 43.61 22.38
N ALA A 318 -14.38 42.43 22.76
CA ALA A 318 -15.07 41.58 23.73
C ALA A 318 -15.22 42.28 25.09
N LYS A 319 -14.17 42.97 25.55
CA LYS A 319 -14.19 43.73 26.80
C LYS A 319 -15.15 44.93 26.73
N ALA A 320 -15.09 45.72 25.66
CA ALA A 320 -15.98 46.88 25.49
C ALA A 320 -17.46 46.50 25.47
N ILE A 321 -17.81 45.38 24.81
CA ILE A 321 -19.18 44.84 24.82
C ILE A 321 -19.61 44.49 26.25
N VAL A 322 -18.78 43.80 27.02
CA VAL A 322 -19.09 43.44 28.42
C VAL A 322 -19.26 44.69 29.28
N ASP A 323 -18.37 45.67 29.16
CA ASP A 323 -18.44 46.92 29.92
C ASP A 323 -19.71 47.72 29.60
N LEU A 324 -20.11 47.78 28.32
CA LEU A 324 -21.35 48.45 27.90
C LEU A 324 -22.60 47.69 28.37
N GLN A 325 -22.58 46.35 28.36
CA GLN A 325 -23.67 45.54 28.90
C GLN A 325 -23.87 45.80 30.40
N GLN A 326 -22.80 45.88 31.17
CA GLN A 326 -22.89 46.21 32.61
C GLN A 326 -23.43 47.63 32.84
N LYS A 327 -23.07 48.61 32.01
CA LYS A 327 -23.61 49.98 32.08
C LYS A 327 -25.09 50.02 31.69
N LYS A 328 -25.49 49.25 30.67
CA LYS A 328 -26.89 49.11 30.21
C LYS A 328 -27.82 48.60 31.32
N GLU A 329 -27.35 47.71 32.18
CA GLU A 329 -28.13 47.21 33.33
C GLU A 329 -28.30 48.26 34.45
N LYS A 330 -27.48 49.31 34.46
CA LYS A 330 -27.38 50.31 35.52
C LYS A 330 -27.80 51.71 35.08
N VAL A 331 -28.66 51.81 34.07
CA VAL A 331 -29.14 53.11 33.56
C VAL A 331 -29.84 53.94 34.64
N PRO A 332 -29.81 55.28 34.59
CA PRO A 332 -30.35 56.15 35.65
C PRO A 332 -31.81 55.86 36.02
N SER A 333 -32.66 55.58 35.03
CA SER A 333 -34.09 55.30 35.26
C SER A 333 -34.33 53.91 35.89
N GLN A 334 -33.33 53.03 35.93
CA GLN A 334 -33.46 51.66 36.45
C GLN A 334 -33.79 51.62 37.94
N GLN A 335 -33.17 52.51 38.74
CA GLN A 335 -33.44 52.54 40.18
C GLN A 335 -34.87 53.02 40.47
N ALA A 336 -35.36 54.01 39.73
CA ALA A 336 -36.73 54.48 39.83
C ALA A 336 -37.74 53.38 39.41
N LEU A 337 -37.41 52.59 38.39
CA LEU A 337 -38.21 51.45 37.96
C LEU A 337 -38.34 50.42 39.10
N ILE A 338 -37.22 50.02 39.70
CA ILE A 338 -37.19 49.07 40.81
C ILE A 338 -38.01 49.59 42.01
N GLN A 339 -37.89 50.88 42.34
CA GLN A 339 -38.63 51.49 43.44
C GLN A 339 -40.15 51.44 43.21
N VAL A 340 -40.64 51.90 42.05
CA VAL A 340 -42.08 51.90 41.75
C VAL A 340 -42.62 50.48 41.60
N GLN A 341 -41.83 49.56 41.03
CA GLN A 341 -42.18 48.14 40.94
C GLN A 341 -42.35 47.52 42.34
N ASN A 342 -41.42 47.80 43.27
CA ASN A 342 -41.49 47.32 44.65
C ASN A 342 -42.68 47.92 45.40
N GLU A 343 -42.98 49.21 45.20
CA GLU A 343 -44.13 49.88 45.80
C GLU A 343 -45.44 49.24 45.34
N ILE A 344 -45.63 49.05 44.03
CA ILE A 344 -46.79 48.36 43.48
C ILE A 344 -46.89 46.93 44.03
N SER A 345 -45.79 46.16 44.04
CA SER A 345 -45.79 44.80 44.60
C SER A 345 -46.11 44.77 46.09
N SER A 346 -45.74 45.79 46.85
CA SER A 346 -46.10 45.91 48.26
C SER A 346 -47.59 46.18 48.45
N LEU A 347 -48.16 47.09 47.65
CA LEU A 347 -49.60 47.41 47.64
C LEU A 347 -50.43 46.21 47.18
N GLU A 348 -49.95 45.45 46.19
CA GLU A 348 -50.58 44.20 45.74
C GLU A 348 -50.63 43.15 46.86
N LYS A 349 -49.51 42.98 47.58
CA LYS A 349 -49.45 42.09 48.75
C LYS A 349 -50.41 42.54 49.84
N GLU A 350 -50.41 43.82 50.19
CA GLU A 350 -51.32 44.39 51.20
C GLU A 350 -52.78 44.18 50.79
N LYS A 351 -53.14 44.51 49.55
CA LYS A 351 -54.48 44.28 48.99
C LYS A 351 -54.90 42.81 49.07
N SER A 352 -53.97 41.89 48.78
CA SER A 352 -54.23 40.44 48.84
C SER A 352 -54.40 39.92 50.27
N SER A 353 -53.73 40.54 51.25
CA SER A 353 -53.81 40.18 52.67
C SER A 353 -55.11 40.62 53.36
N LEU A 354 -55.85 41.55 52.76
CA LEU A 354 -57.12 42.03 53.29
C LEU A 354 -58.25 40.98 53.15
N GLY A 355 -59.01 40.75 54.22
CA GLY A 355 -60.14 39.82 54.27
C GLY A 355 -61.36 40.22 53.42
N LEU A 356 -62.35 39.32 53.29
CA LEU A 356 -63.52 39.48 52.42
C LEU A 356 -64.36 40.74 52.73
N PHE A 357 -64.43 41.16 53.99
CA PHE A 357 -65.24 42.30 54.45
C PHE A 357 -64.57 43.68 54.29
N LYS A 358 -63.32 43.73 53.79
CA LYS A 358 -62.51 44.96 53.63
C LYS A 358 -62.56 45.55 52.22
N GLY A 359 -63.75 45.54 51.61
CA GLY A 359 -63.95 45.90 50.20
C GLY A 359 -63.64 47.36 49.86
N LYS A 360 -63.84 48.29 50.81
CA LYS A 360 -63.52 49.72 50.61
C LYS A 360 -62.01 49.96 50.63
N GLU A 361 -61.30 49.36 51.58
CA GLU A 361 -59.84 49.42 51.69
C GLU A 361 -59.16 48.83 50.45
N LYS A 362 -59.64 47.67 49.96
CA LYS A 362 -59.15 47.08 48.70
C LYS A 362 -59.31 48.00 47.49
N LYS A 363 -60.38 48.80 47.42
CA LYS A 363 -60.62 49.74 46.33
C LYS A 363 -59.73 50.98 46.43
N ILE A 364 -59.40 51.43 47.64
CA ILE A 364 -58.44 52.52 47.88
C ILE A 364 -57.04 52.09 47.42
N ILE A 365 -56.58 50.91 47.85
CA ILE A 365 -55.27 50.37 47.44
C ILE A 365 -55.22 50.16 45.92
N GLN A 366 -56.31 49.66 45.32
CA GLN A 366 -56.39 49.54 43.86
C GLN A 366 -56.25 50.91 43.18
N GLY A 367 -56.90 51.95 43.68
CA GLY A 367 -56.74 53.32 43.15
C GLY A 367 -55.30 53.84 43.25
N GLN A 368 -54.57 53.50 44.33
CA GLN A 368 -53.14 53.82 44.43
C GLN A 368 -52.30 53.09 43.38
N ILE A 369 -52.57 51.79 43.16
CA ILE A 369 -51.93 50.99 42.09
C ILE A 369 -52.26 51.57 40.71
N ASP A 370 -53.52 51.93 40.46
CA ASP A 370 -53.98 52.50 39.19
C ASP A 370 -53.30 53.85 38.91
N ASN A 371 -52.98 54.64 39.94
CA ASN A 371 -52.23 55.89 39.81
C ASN A 371 -50.74 55.68 39.55
N LEU A 372 -50.13 54.63 40.14
CA LEU A 372 -48.72 54.31 39.95
C LEU A 372 -48.44 53.60 38.62
N THR A 373 -49.43 52.89 38.06
CA THR A 373 -49.28 52.10 36.83
C THR A 373 -48.87 52.95 35.60
N PRO A 374 -49.49 54.11 35.32
CA PRO A 374 -49.02 55.01 34.25
C PRO A 374 -47.59 55.48 34.45
N ARG A 375 -47.20 55.80 35.69
CA ARG A 375 -45.83 56.22 36.03
C ARG A 375 -44.84 55.08 35.81
N LEU A 376 -45.19 53.85 36.21
CA LEU A 376 -44.39 52.66 35.93
C LEU A 376 -44.16 52.50 34.42
N ASN A 377 -45.21 52.64 33.61
CA ASN A 377 -45.10 52.51 32.16
C ASN A 377 -44.23 53.61 31.55
N GLN A 378 -44.34 54.85 32.01
CA GLN A 378 -43.46 55.95 31.57
C GLN A 378 -41.99 55.69 31.90
N ILE A 379 -41.71 55.20 33.12
CA ILE A 379 -40.33 54.85 33.53
C ILE A 379 -39.80 53.68 32.71
N LYS A 380 -40.63 52.67 32.39
CA LYS A 380 -40.23 51.56 31.49
C LYS A 380 -39.83 52.08 30.10
N VAL A 381 -40.56 53.05 29.55
CA VAL A 381 -40.19 53.68 28.28
C VAL A 381 -38.87 54.45 28.42
N ALA A 382 -38.65 55.17 29.52
CA ALA A 382 -37.39 55.87 29.76
C ALA A 382 -36.20 54.90 29.85
N VAL A 383 -36.34 53.81 30.60
CA VAL A 383 -35.32 52.73 30.68
C VAL A 383 -35.03 52.15 29.30
N ALA A 384 -36.07 51.81 28.52
CA ALA A 384 -35.89 51.27 27.18
C ALA A 384 -35.14 52.25 26.26
N ASN A 385 -35.47 53.55 26.31
CA ASN A 385 -34.79 54.57 25.52
C ASN A 385 -33.33 54.76 25.94
N GLU A 386 -33.04 54.78 27.24
CA GLU A 386 -31.67 54.86 27.77
C GLU A 386 -30.85 53.63 27.34
N GLN A 387 -31.44 52.44 27.45
CA GLN A 387 -30.82 51.17 27.05
C GLN A 387 -30.58 51.07 25.53
N GLN A 388 -31.45 51.66 24.71
CA GLN A 388 -31.32 51.66 23.25
C GLN A 388 -30.01 52.33 22.79
N VAL A 389 -29.51 53.33 23.52
CA VAL A 389 -28.23 53.98 23.21
C VAL A 389 -27.08 52.98 23.32
N PHE A 390 -27.04 52.22 24.41
CA PHE A 390 -26.04 51.16 24.62
C PHE A 390 -26.20 50.03 23.60
N ASP A 391 -27.43 49.65 23.26
CA ASP A 391 -27.68 48.62 22.25
C ASP A 391 -27.14 49.02 20.87
N ASN A 392 -27.32 50.29 20.49
CA ASN A 392 -26.77 50.81 19.24
C ASN A 392 -25.22 50.80 19.25
N GLU A 393 -24.58 51.21 20.35
CA GLU A 393 -23.12 51.18 20.48
C GLU A 393 -22.56 49.75 20.48
N ILE A 394 -23.19 48.83 21.22
CA ILE A 394 -22.82 47.41 21.25
C ILE A 394 -22.92 46.82 19.84
N GLU A 395 -23.98 47.16 19.08
CA GLU A 395 -24.16 46.63 17.73
C GLU A 395 -23.09 47.14 16.77
N GLN A 396 -22.68 48.41 16.86
CA GLN A 396 -21.55 48.92 16.07
C GLN A 396 -20.25 48.16 16.38
N ILE A 397 -19.98 47.89 17.66
CA ILE A 397 -18.79 47.12 18.06
C ILE A 397 -18.89 45.66 17.59
N ARG A 398 -20.08 45.05 17.61
CA ARG A 398 -20.30 43.70 17.08
C ARG A 398 -20.02 43.60 15.59
N VAL A 399 -20.41 44.61 14.81
CA VAL A 399 -20.07 44.65 13.38
C VAL A 399 -18.55 44.68 13.18
N ALA A 400 -17.84 45.52 13.92
CA ALA A 400 -16.37 45.56 13.87
C ALA A 400 -15.72 44.24 14.31
N LEU A 401 -16.22 43.62 15.38
CA LEU A 401 -15.78 42.32 15.87
C LEU A 401 -15.95 41.22 14.81
N ASN A 402 -17.14 41.14 14.20
CA ASN A 402 -17.41 40.15 13.16
C ASN A 402 -16.50 40.34 11.94
N ASN A 403 -16.25 41.59 11.53
CA ASN A 403 -15.31 41.88 10.45
C ASN A 403 -13.89 41.41 10.79
N ALA A 404 -13.42 41.65 12.02
CA ALA A 404 -12.11 41.18 12.48
C ALA A 404 -12.03 39.65 12.50
N ILE A 405 -13.06 38.97 13.01
CA ILE A 405 -13.14 37.49 13.02
C ILE A 405 -13.08 36.93 11.59
N ASN A 406 -13.86 37.50 10.68
CA ASN A 406 -13.87 37.08 9.28
C ASN A 406 -12.51 37.28 8.63
N ARG A 407 -11.82 38.40 8.91
CA ARG A 407 -10.48 38.64 8.39
C ARG A 407 -9.44 37.65 8.92
N VAL A 408 -9.50 37.31 10.21
CA VAL A 408 -8.65 36.25 10.79
C VAL A 408 -8.89 34.90 10.10
N GLN A 409 -10.14 34.55 9.80
CA GLN A 409 -10.47 33.34 9.06
C GLN A 409 -9.90 33.37 7.63
N GLU A 410 -10.01 34.51 6.94
CA GLU A 410 -9.44 34.70 5.60
C GLU A 410 -7.91 34.52 5.62
N ILE A 411 -7.21 35.17 6.56
CA ILE A 411 -5.76 35.04 6.72
C ILE A 411 -5.38 33.57 6.98
N ASN A 412 -6.10 32.87 7.86
CA ASN A 412 -5.85 31.45 8.11
C ASN A 412 -6.02 30.60 6.84
N ASN A 413 -7.01 30.89 6.01
CA ASN A 413 -7.20 30.21 4.73
C ASN A 413 -6.03 30.47 3.79
N ILE A 414 -5.55 31.73 3.68
CA ILE A 414 -4.39 32.09 2.86
C ILE A 414 -3.12 31.37 3.34
N LEU A 415 -2.89 31.35 4.65
CA LEU A 415 -1.72 30.71 5.27
C LEU A 415 -1.70 29.19 5.07
N THR A 416 -2.87 28.55 4.95
CA THR A 416 -3.01 27.08 4.82
C THR A 416 -3.39 26.61 3.41
N MET A 417 -3.48 27.53 2.44
CA MET A 417 -3.86 27.24 1.07
C MET A 417 -2.81 26.41 0.35
N ASP A 418 -3.24 25.29 -0.24
CA ASP A 418 -2.39 24.45 -1.09
C ASP A 418 -2.28 25.07 -2.49
N ARG A 419 -1.13 25.66 -2.81
CA ARG A 419 -0.85 26.28 -4.11
C ARG A 419 -0.21 25.25 -5.04
N LYS A 420 -1.03 24.43 -5.69
CA LYS A 420 -0.55 23.44 -6.66
C LYS A 420 -0.27 24.13 -8.00
N GLY A 421 1.01 24.26 -8.36
CA GLY A 421 1.42 24.68 -9.71
C GLY A 421 1.62 26.18 -9.92
N GLU A 422 1.67 26.95 -8.82
CA GLU A 422 2.30 28.27 -8.74
C GLU A 422 3.72 28.08 -8.22
#